data_AF-A0A2N2LSI5-F1
#
_entry.id   AF-A0A2N2LSI5-F1
#
_cell.length_a   1.000
_cell.length_b   1.000
_cell.length_c   1.000
_cell.angle_alpha   90.00
_cell.angle_beta   90.00
_cell.angle_gamma   90.00
#
_symmetry.space_group_name_H-M   'P 1'
#
loop_
_entity.id
_entity.type
_entity.pdbx_description
1 polymer ?
#
loop_
_entity_poly.entity_id
_entity_poly.type
_entity_poly.pdbx_seq_one_letter_code
_entity_poly.pdbx_strand_id
1 'polypeptide(L)' 'MTLLITFGNRGVVDNYLMGERLALLKAENDELARQNKDLGKTILLLRRDPAYIESIARNELGMVKKGDVVYRLAK' A
#
# COMPACT_ATOMS: atom_id res chain seq x y z
N MET A 1 -44.29 22.04 25.59
CA MET A 1 -43.03 22.29 26.33
C MET A 1 -42.36 20.95 26.66
N THR A 2 -41.96 20.19 25.63
CA THR A 2 -41.28 18.88 25.80
C THR A 2 -40.39 18.57 24.58
N LEU A 3 -39.94 19.61 23.86
CA LEU A 3 -39.28 19.46 22.56
C LEU A 3 -37.74 19.38 22.65
N LEU A 4 -37.14 19.35 23.83
CA LEU A 4 -35.71 19.66 23.96
C LEU A 4 -34.87 18.73 24.86
N ILE A 5 -35.41 17.59 25.30
CA ILE A 5 -34.67 16.64 26.17
C ILE A 5 -34.24 15.37 25.42
N THR A 6 -34.69 15.16 24.17
CA THR A 6 -34.25 14.01 23.36
C THR A 6 -32.99 14.26 22.53
N PHE A 7 -32.36 15.44 22.63
CA PHE A 7 -30.93 15.62 22.35
C PHE A 7 -30.06 15.00 23.47
N GLY A 8 -30.51 13.86 24.01
CA GLY A 8 -29.91 13.15 25.12
C GLY A 8 -28.65 12.41 24.68
N ASN A 9 -27.50 12.98 25.00
CA ASN A 9 -26.25 12.29 25.39
C ASN A 9 -25.53 11.37 24.37
N ARG A 10 -26.14 10.96 23.25
CA ARG A 10 -25.53 10.05 22.25
C ARG A 10 -25.21 10.71 20.91
N GLY A 11 -26.03 11.65 20.45
CA GLY A 11 -25.88 12.23 19.10
C GLY A 11 -24.59 13.02 18.85
N VAL A 12 -24.03 13.71 19.84
CA VAL A 12 -22.81 14.53 19.65
C VAL A 12 -21.55 13.66 19.72
N VAL A 13 -21.51 12.70 20.65
CA VAL A 13 -20.38 11.77 20.81
C VAL A 13 -20.34 10.80 19.63
N ASP A 14 -21.48 10.29 19.17
CA ASP A 14 -21.54 9.40 18.01
C ASP A 14 -21.10 10.13 16.72
N ASN A 15 -21.48 11.41 16.54
CA ASN A 15 -21.00 12.20 15.40
C ASN A 15 -19.48 12.43 15.46
N TYR A 16 -18.92 12.69 16.64
CA TYR A 16 -17.47 12.82 16.81
C TYR A 16 -16.74 11.51 16.47
N LEU A 17 -17.22 10.38 17.01
CA LEU A 17 -16.66 9.05 16.72
C LEU A 17 -16.80 8.67 15.25
N MET A 18 -17.90 9.04 14.58
CA MET A 18 -18.05 8.84 13.14
C MET A 18 -17.09 9.72 12.34
N GLY A 19 -16.86 10.97 12.77
CA GLY A 19 -15.85 11.84 12.16
C GLY A 19 -14.44 11.26 12.23
N GLU A 20 -14.06 10.70 13.37
CA GLU A 20 -12.78 10.02 13.56
C GLU A 20 -12.65 8.79 12.66
N ARG A 21 -13.70 7.95 12.59
CA ARG A 21 -13.74 6.79 11.68
C ARG A 21 -13.64 7.20 10.21
N LEU A 22 -14.30 8.27 9.81
CA LEU A 22 -14.20 8.80 8.44
C LEU A 22 -12.79 9.29 8.13
N ALA A 23 -12.13 9.94 9.09
CA ALA A 23 -10.75 10.39 8.92
C ALA A 23 -9.79 9.19 8.76
N LEU A 24 -9.95 8.14 9.57
CA LEU A 24 -9.17 6.91 9.45
C LEU A 24 -9.38 6.21 8.10
N LEU A 25 -10.64 6.02 7.69
CA LEU A 25 -10.98 5.42 6.40
C LEU A 25 -10.45 6.24 5.22
N LYS A 26 -10.45 7.57 5.33
CA LYS A 26 -9.89 8.44 4.30
C LYS A 26 -8.37 8.27 4.22
N ALA A 27 -7.68 8.23 5.36
CA ALA A 27 -6.24 8.00 5.40
C ALA A 27 -5.87 6.63 4.80
N GLU A 28 -6.64 5.59 5.10
CA GLU A 28 -6.47 4.25 4.51
C GLU A 28 -6.70 4.26 2.99
N ASN A 29 -7.75 4.92 2.51
CA ASN A 29 -7.99 5.08 1.08
C ASN A 29 -6.85 5.82 0.37
N ASP A 30 -6.31 6.88 0.98
CA ASP A 30 -5.20 7.64 0.42
C ASP A 30 -3.89 6.82 0.39
N GLU A 31 -3.70 5.93 1.37
CA GLU A 31 -2.60 4.96 1.39
C GLU A 31 -2.78 3.91 0.28
N LEU A 32 -3.96 3.30 0.16
CA LEU A 32 -4.26 2.34 -0.89
C LEU A 32 -4.13 2.95 -2.30
N ALA A 33 -4.53 4.21 -2.47
CA ALA A 33 -4.37 4.93 -3.73
C ALA A 33 -2.88 5.12 -4.09
N ARG A 34 -2.03 5.41 -3.11
CA ARG A 34 -0.57 5.51 -3.31
C ARG A 34 0.03 4.16 -3.68
N GLN A 35 -0.33 3.09 -2.96
CA GLN A 35 0.13 1.73 -3.26
C GLN A 35 -0.29 1.29 -4.66
N ASN A 36 -1.54 1.55 -5.06
CA ASN A 36 -2.02 1.25 -6.40
C ASN A 36 -1.23 1.99 -7.49
N LYS A 37 -0.87 3.26 -7.24
CA LYS A 37 -0.05 4.05 -8.19
C LYS A 37 1.34 3.45 -8.34
N ASP A 38 1.96 3.03 -7.25
CA ASP A 38 3.30 2.46 -7.27
C ASP A 38 3.31 1.05 -7.89
N LEU A 39 2.32 0.22 -7.58
CA LEU A 39 2.10 -1.06 -8.26
C LEU A 39 1.93 -0.87 -9.78
N GLY A 40 1.17 0.15 -10.19
CA GLY A 40 0.99 0.50 -11.59
C GLY A 40 2.32 0.83 -12.30
N LYS A 41 3.22 1.57 -11.64
CA LYS A 41 4.56 1.85 -12.17
C LYS A 41 5.39 0.58 -12.29
N THR A 42 5.40 -0.26 -11.24
CA THR A 42 6.14 -1.54 -11.25
C THR A 42 5.66 -2.45 -12.38
N ILE A 43 4.34 -2.56 -12.59
CA ILE A 43 3.76 -3.32 -13.71
C ILE A 43 4.26 -2.78 -15.06
N LEU A 44 4.32 -1.46 -15.23
CA LEU A 44 4.81 -0.86 -16.47
C LEU A 44 6.28 -1.19 -16.72
N LEU A 45 7.13 -1.08 -15.68
CA LEU A 45 8.55 -1.41 -15.75
C LEU A 45 8.76 -2.89 -16.08
N LEU A 46 8.07 -3.79 -15.37
CA LEU A 46 8.13 -5.23 -15.62
C LEU A 46 7.66 -5.63 -17.04
N ARG A 47 6.81 -4.83 -17.69
CA ARG A 47 6.35 -5.11 -19.05
C ARG A 47 7.24 -4.55 -20.15
N ARG A 48 7.94 -3.45 -19.89
CA ARG A 48 8.60 -2.65 -20.94
C ARG A 48 10.10 -2.52 -20.78
N ASP A 49 10.65 -2.84 -19.61
CA ASP A 49 12.07 -2.67 -19.30
C ASP A 49 12.75 -4.02 -18.98
N PRO A 50 13.41 -4.64 -19.97
CA PRO A 50 14.16 -5.88 -19.77
C PRO A 50 15.29 -5.77 -18.73
N ALA A 51 15.91 -4.58 -18.58
CA ALA A 51 16.99 -4.39 -17.61
C ALA A 51 16.43 -4.40 -16.17
N TYR A 52 15.25 -3.80 -15.97
CA TYR A 52 14.54 -3.87 -14.71
C TYR A 52 14.17 -5.32 -14.35
N ILE A 53 13.64 -6.09 -15.31
CA ILE A 53 13.33 -7.52 -15.12
C ILE A 53 14.59 -8.31 -14.74
N GLU A 54 15.71 -8.07 -15.44
CA GLU A 54 16.98 -8.74 -15.15
C GLU A 54 17.51 -8.39 -13.74
N SER A 55 17.36 -7.14 -13.31
CA SER A 55 17.75 -6.75 -11.95
C SER A 55 16.96 -7.49 -10.87
N ILE A 56 15.64 -7.66 -11.06
CA ILE A 56 14.79 -8.42 -10.14
C ILE A 56 15.18 -9.90 -10.17
N ALA A 57 15.36 -10.46 -11.37
CA ALA A 57 15.76 -11.85 -11.53
C ALA A 57 17.09 -12.14 -10.80
N ARG A 58 18.07 -11.25 -10.88
CA ARG A 58 19.38 -11.42 -10.24
C ARG A 58 19.34 -11.16 -8.74
N ASN A 59 18.72 -10.06 -8.31
CA ASN A 59 18.80 -9.59 -6.93
C ASN A 59 17.79 -10.28 -6.01
N GLU A 60 16.55 -10.47 -6.47
CA GLU A 60 15.47 -11.01 -5.64
C GLU A 60 15.33 -12.51 -5.83
N LEU A 61 15.49 -13.01 -7.06
CA LEU A 61 15.31 -14.42 -7.38
C LEU A 61 16.63 -15.21 -7.45
N GLY A 62 17.78 -14.54 -7.37
CA GLY A 62 19.10 -15.19 -7.45
C GLY A 62 19.38 -15.89 -8.78
N MET A 63 18.64 -15.53 -9.84
CA MET A 63 18.80 -16.09 -11.17
C MET A 63 20.07 -15.59 -11.83
N VAL A 64 20.73 -16.47 -12.58
CA VAL A 64 21.96 -16.19 -13.30
C VAL A 64 21.82 -16.64 -14.75
N LYS A 65 22.46 -15.94 -15.67
CA LYS A 65 22.50 -16.31 -17.09
C LYS A 65 23.56 -17.39 -17.31
N LYS A 66 23.39 -18.14 -18.40
CA LYS A 66 24.39 -19.13 -18.84
C LYS A 66 25.71 -18.40 -19.15
N GLY A 67 26.78 -18.77 -18.45
CA GLY A 67 28.10 -18.14 -18.58
C GLY A 67 28.47 -17.19 -17.43
N ASP A 68 27.53 -16.89 -16.53
CA ASP A 68 27.84 -16.11 -15.33
C ASP A 68 28.71 -16.91 -14.35
N VAL A 69 29.70 -16.24 -13.74
CA VAL A 69 30.56 -16.83 -12.70
C VAL A 69 29.92 -16.58 -11.33
N VAL A 70 29.49 -17.65 -10.66
CA VAL A 70 28.88 -17.57 -9.32
C VAL A 70 29.93 -17.84 -8.25
N TYR A 71 30.28 -16.82 -7.48
CA TYR A 71 31.14 -16.98 -6.31
C TYR A 71 30.30 -17.52 -5.14
N ARG A 72 30.53 -18.78 -4.78
CA ARG A 72 30.02 -19.34 -3.52
C ARG A 72 31.12 -19.19 -2.47
N LEU A 73 30.96 -18.23 -1.56
CA LEU A 73 31.77 -18.18 -0.35
C LEU A 73 31.36 -19.38 0.51
N ALA A 74 32.17 -20.45 0.48
CA ALA A 74 32.05 -21.52 1.46
C ALA A 74 32.45 -20.95 2.82
N LYS A 75 31.60 -21.13 3.82
CA LYS A 75 31.89 -20.77 5.20
C LYS A 75 32.97 -21.69 5.77
#